data_AF-F3KDA8-F1
#
_entry.id   AF-F3KDA8-F1
#
_cell.length_a   1.000
_cell.length_b   1.000
_cell.length_c   1.000
_cell.angle_alpha   90.00
_cell.angle_beta   90.00
_cell.angle_gamma   90.00
#
_symmetry.space_group_name_H-M   'P 1'
#
loop_
_entity.id
_entity.type
_entity.pdbx_description
1 polymer ?
#
loop_
_entity_poly.entity_id
_entity_poly.type
_entity_poly.pdbx_seq_one_letter_code
_entity_poly.pdbx_strand_id
1 'polypeptide(L)'
;MEQAFIIAALEAAEIPHFIMGQYFGGLYPGIQIPGYNERSIQVPAAYFEEAADIISDIRSRYTSPAQSLSAKSKLRLLLEALLIGWAIPGDKKSPKK
;
A
#
# COMPACT_ATOMS: atom_id res chain seq x y z
N MET A 1 -4.20 -5.76 9.18
CA MET A 1 -3.72 -6.76 10.17
C MET A 1 -2.23 -7.00 10.02
N GLU A 2 -1.70 -7.25 8.82
CA GLU A 2 -0.25 -7.46 8.57
C GLU A 2 0.66 -6.42 9.23
N GLN A 3 0.35 -5.12 9.10
CA GLN A 3 1.18 -4.05 9.67
C GLN A 3 1.38 -4.17 11.20
N ALA A 4 0.34 -4.54 11.95
CA ALA A 4 0.44 -4.66 13.41
C ALA A 4 1.38 -5.80 13.82
N PHE A 5 1.37 -6.91 13.07
CA PHE A 5 2.29 -8.02 13.30
C PHE A 5 3.74 -7.64 12.98
N ILE A 6 3.96 -6.90 11.90
CA ILE A 6 5.30 -6.41 11.56
C ILE A 6 5.84 -5.49 12.66
N ILE A 7 5.03 -4.55 13.15
CA ILE A 7 5.43 -3.64 14.24
C ILE A 7 5.81 -4.43 15.49
N ALA A 8 4.94 -5.35 15.93
CA ALA A 8 5.21 -6.17 17.12
C ALA A 8 6.50 -7.01 16.99
N ALA A 9 6.80 -7.51 15.80
CA ALA A 9 8.02 -8.28 15.56
C ALA A 9 9.28 -7.39 15.57
N LEU A 10 9.22 -6.20 14.99
CA LEU A 10 10.32 -5.23 15.04
C LEU A 10 10.56 -4.73 16.47
N GLU A 11 9.50 -4.50 17.24
CA GLU A 11 9.60 -4.15 18.67
C GLU A 11 10.25 -5.29 19.47
N ALA A 12 9.85 -6.54 19.25
CA ALA A 12 10.43 -7.70 19.92
C ALA A 12 11.91 -7.92 19.56
N ALA A 13 12.34 -7.51 18.37
CA ALA A 13 13.73 -7.55 17.93
C ALA A 13 14.54 -6.31 18.33
N GLU A 14 13.95 -5.38 19.10
CA GLU A 14 14.57 -4.11 19.49
C GLU A 14 15.03 -3.25 18.29
N ILE A 15 14.36 -3.41 17.14
CA ILE A 15 14.69 -2.66 15.92
C ILE A 15 13.98 -1.30 15.95
N PRO A 16 14.72 -0.18 15.98
CA PRO A 16 14.13 1.14 15.89
C PRO A 16 13.43 1.31 14.54
N HIS A 17 12.17 1.75 14.58
CA HIS A 17 11.36 1.90 13.38
C HIS A 17 10.45 3.13 13.46
N PHE A 18 10.04 3.62 12.28
CA PHE A 18 9.11 4.72 12.13
C PHE A 18 8.07 4.41 11.05
N ILE A 19 6.82 4.79 11.28
CA ILE A 19 5.72 4.57 10.33
C ILE A 19 5.38 5.90 9.66
N MET A 20 5.68 6.01 8.37
CA MET A 20 5.25 7.13 7.54
C MET A 20 3.83 6.88 7.02
N GLY A 21 3.06 7.96 6.82
CA GLY A 21 1.70 7.86 6.26
C GLY A 21 0.63 7.43 7.27
N GLN A 22 0.89 7.56 8.58
CA GLN A 22 -0.03 7.19 9.65
C GLN A 22 -1.13 8.25 9.92
N TYR A 23 -1.52 9.01 8.91
CA TYR A 23 -2.56 10.05 9.02
C TYR A 23 -3.96 9.45 8.89
N PHE A 24 -4.98 10.22 9.29
CA PHE A 24 -6.40 9.82 9.23
C PHE A 24 -6.85 9.37 7.82
N GLY A 25 -6.28 9.94 6.76
CA GLY A 25 -6.53 9.54 5.37
C GLY A 25 -5.99 8.15 4.99
N GLY A 26 -5.02 7.62 5.72
CA GLY A 26 -4.49 6.27 5.53
C GLY A 26 -5.20 5.21 6.37
N LEU A 27 -6.18 5.58 7.20
CA LEU A 27 -6.97 4.66 8.04
C LEU A 27 -8.14 4.01 7.30
N TYR A 28 -8.66 4.67 6.26
CA TYR A 28 -9.83 4.20 5.52
C TYR A 28 -9.44 3.53 4.20
N PRO A 29 -10.21 2.52 3.74
CA PRO A 29 -10.00 1.93 2.43
C PRO A 29 -10.20 2.98 1.33
N GLY A 30 -9.19 3.14 0.48
CA GLY A 30 -9.14 4.12 -0.61
C GLY A 30 -7.93 3.89 -1.51
N ILE A 31 -7.81 4.68 -2.58
CA ILE A 31 -6.66 4.62 -3.49
C ILE A 31 -5.41 4.99 -2.72
N GLN A 32 -4.42 4.09 -2.69
CA GLN A 32 -3.11 4.33 -2.08
C GLN A 32 -2.22 5.02 -3.12
N ILE A 33 -1.84 6.25 -2.84
CA ILE A 33 -0.96 7.12 -3.62
C ILE A 33 0.40 7.13 -2.92
N PRO A 34 1.48 6.72 -3.60
CA PRO A 34 2.83 6.74 -3.05
C PRO A 34 3.23 8.12 -2.54
N GLY A 35 3.79 8.15 -1.33
CA GLY A 35 4.24 9.39 -0.67
C GLY A 35 3.12 10.31 -0.13
N TYR A 36 1.84 9.95 -0.30
CA TYR A 36 0.71 10.72 0.23
C TYR A 36 -0.03 9.98 1.35
N ASN A 37 -0.62 8.82 1.04
CA ASN A 37 -1.37 8.01 1.99
C ASN A 37 -0.91 6.55 2.06
N GLU A 38 0.05 6.16 1.22
CA GLU A 38 0.74 4.88 1.36
C GLU A 38 1.52 4.83 2.69
N ARG A 39 1.30 3.77 3.45
CA ARG A 39 2.03 3.53 4.70
C ARG A 39 3.34 2.83 4.42
N SER A 40 4.44 3.40 4.89
CA SER A 40 5.75 2.77 4.80
C SER A 40 6.42 2.68 6.16
N ILE A 41 7.10 1.57 6.42
CA ILE A 41 7.93 1.38 7.62
C ILE A 41 9.36 1.75 7.26
N GLN A 42 9.96 2.63 8.03
CA GLN A 42 11.36 3.04 7.90
C GLN A 42 12.15 2.49 9.08
N VAL A 43 13.36 2.02 8.80
CA VAL A 43 14.33 1.54 9.78
C VAL A 43 15.70 2.16 9.47
N PRO A 44 16.60 2.34 10.46
CA PRO A 44 17.96 2.76 10.18
C PRO A 44 18.67 1.75 9.27
N ALA A 45 19.56 2.25 8.41
CA ALA A 45 20.26 1.42 7.43
C ALA A 45 21.01 0.22 8.05
N ALA A 46 21.50 0.38 9.29
CA ALA A 46 22.18 -0.68 10.03
C ALA A 46 21.30 -1.91 10.30
N TYR A 47 19.98 -1.73 10.37
CA TYR A 47 19.00 -2.79 10.65
C TYR A 47 18.21 -3.22 9.41
N PHE A 48 18.56 -2.71 8.23
CA PHE A 48 17.77 -2.92 7.01
C PHE A 48 17.64 -4.41 6.66
N GLU A 49 18.76 -5.14 6.62
CA GLU A 49 18.78 -6.57 6.27
C GLU A 49 17.97 -7.39 7.29
N GLU A 50 18.22 -7.17 8.58
CA GLU A 50 17.53 -7.87 9.66
C GLU A 50 16.00 -7.61 9.64
N ALA A 51 15.60 -6.35 9.47
CA ALA A 51 14.20 -5.99 9.34
C ALA A 51 13.57 -6.60 8.09
N ALA A 52 14.29 -6.66 6.97
CA ALA A 52 13.82 -7.26 5.73
C ALA A 52 13.58 -8.76 5.90
N ASP A 53 14.47 -9.47 6.59
CA ASP A 53 14.33 -10.88 6.88
C ASP A 53 13.11 -11.18 7.77
N ILE A 54 12.92 -10.41 8.84
CA ILE A 54 11.74 -10.54 9.72
C ILE A 54 10.45 -10.31 8.94
N ILE A 55 10.39 -9.26 8.12
CA ILE A 55 9.21 -8.93 7.31
C ILE A 55 8.94 -10.02 6.27
N SER A 56 9.99 -10.58 5.65
CA SER A 56 9.90 -11.67 4.69
C SER A 56 9.32 -12.94 5.32
N ASP A 57 9.82 -13.33 6.49
CA ASP A 57 9.30 -14.47 7.25
C ASP A 57 7.82 -14.29 7.61
N ILE A 58 7.42 -13.11 8.10
CA ILE A 58 6.03 -12.80 8.40
C ILE A 58 5.16 -12.92 7.15
N ARG A 59 5.55 -12.31 6.02
CA ARG A 59 4.78 -12.38 4.77
C ARG A 59 4.64 -13.80 4.25
N SER A 60 5.67 -14.62 4.39
CA SER A 60 5.62 -16.03 3.98
C SER A 60 4.53 -16.81 4.75
N ARG A 61 4.34 -16.49 6.03
CA ARG A 61 3.31 -17.09 6.90
C ARG A 61 1.92 -16.49 6.69
N TYR A 62 1.87 -15.21 6.34
CA TYR A 62 0.65 -14.45 6.06
C TYR A 62 0.47 -14.22 4.56
N THR A 63 0.41 -15.30 3.77
CA THR A 63 -0.16 -15.19 2.42
C THR A 63 -1.66 -14.91 2.57
N SER A 64 -2.02 -13.63 2.63
CA SER A 64 -3.42 -13.24 2.42
C SER A 64 -3.74 -13.65 0.98
N PRO A 65 -4.77 -14.47 0.73
CA PRO A 65 -5.21 -14.69 -0.64
C PRO A 65 -5.59 -13.31 -1.17
N ALA A 66 -4.80 -12.79 -2.12
CA ALA A 66 -5.21 -11.63 -2.88
C ALA A 66 -6.59 -11.99 -3.44
N GLN A 67 -7.64 -11.32 -2.97
CA GLN A 67 -8.98 -11.56 -3.49
C GLN A 67 -8.91 -11.26 -4.97
N SER A 68 -8.85 -12.31 -5.80
CA SER A 68 -8.84 -12.14 -7.23
C SER A 68 -10.14 -11.43 -7.57
N LEU A 69 -10.02 -10.25 -8.18
CA LEU A 69 -11.18 -9.49 -8.60
C LEU A 69 -11.99 -10.38 -9.55
N SER A 70 -13.15 -10.83 -9.09
CA SER A 70 -14.10 -11.60 -9.89
C SER A 70 -14.33 -10.90 -11.23
N ALA A 71 -14.47 -11.67 -12.31
CA ALA A 71 -14.66 -11.14 -13.65
C ALA A 71 -15.82 -10.11 -13.73
N LYS A 72 -16.85 -10.30 -12.90
CA LYS A 72 -17.99 -9.38 -12.76
C LYS A 72 -17.58 -8.01 -12.19
N SER A 73 -16.68 -7.99 -11.21
CA SER A 73 -16.16 -6.76 -10.61
C SER A 73 -15.29 -5.98 -11.60
N LYS A 74 -14.47 -6.68 -12.40
CA LYS A 74 -13.69 -6.05 -13.48
C LYS A 74 -14.59 -5.40 -14.53
N LEU A 75 -15.65 -6.11 -14.96
CA LEU A 75 -16.59 -5.62 -15.96
C LEU A 75 -17.39 -4.41 -15.45
N ARG A 76 -17.78 -4.43 -14.18
CA ARG A 76 -18.38 -3.27 -13.51
C ARG A 76 -17.44 -2.07 -13.47
N LEU A 77 -16.16 -2.28 -13.13
CA LEU A 77 -15.15 -1.22 -13.07
C LEU A 77 -14.91 -0.59 -14.45
N LEU A 78 -14.91 -1.40 -15.52
CA LEU A 78 -14.82 -0.92 -16.90
C LEU A 78 -16.06 -0.12 -17.32
N LEU A 79 -17.26 -0.56 -16.93
CA LEU A 79 -18.50 0.19 -17.18
C LEU A 79 -18.51 1.52 -16.43
N GLU A 80 -18.13 1.52 -15.16
CA GLU A 80 -18.03 2.74 -14.36
C GLU A 80 -16.98 3.70 -14.95
N ALA A 81 -15.83 3.18 -15.41
CA ALA A 81 -14.83 3.99 -16.11
C ALA A 81 -15.33 4.55 -17.46
N LEU A 82 -16.14 3.80 -18.21
CA LEU A 82 -16.72 4.26 -19.47
C LEU A 82 -17.79 5.35 -19.25
N LEU A 83 -18.67 5.14 -18.27
CA LEU A 83 -19.79 6.04 -17.98
C LEU A 83 -19.34 7.31 -17.24
N ILE A 84 -18.37 7.20 -16.32
CA ILE A 84 -17.87 8.32 -15.51
C ILE A 84 -16.65 8.99 -16.17
N GLY A 85 -15.84 8.24 -16.94
CA GLY A 85 -14.71 8.79 -17.70
C GLY A 85 -15.12 9.73 -18.84
N TRP A 86 -16.39 9.71 -19.25
CA TRP A 86 -16.96 10.75 -20.10
C TRP A 86 -17.16 12.09 -19.36
N ALA A 87 -17.35 12.06 -18.03
CA ALA A 87 -17.66 13.25 -17.22
C ALA A 87 -16.42 14.00 -16.68
N ILE A 88 -15.22 13.41 -16.78
CA ILE A 88 -13.96 14.04 -16.33
C ILE A 88 -13.14 14.39 -17.58
N PRO A 89 -13.05 15.68 -17.97
CA PRO A 89 -12.21 16.07 -19.10
C PRO A 89 -10.73 15.83 -18.77
N GLY A 90 -10.06 15.01 -19.58
CA GLY A 90 -8.64 14.74 -19.44
C GLY A 90 -7.81 16.02 -19.60
N ASP A 91 -7.07 16.38 -18.55
CA ASP A 91 -6.13 17.48 -18.57
C ASP A 91 -4.99 17.15 -19.55
N LYS A 92 -5.02 17.78 -20.73
CA LYS A 92 -4.03 17.60 -21.78
C LYS A 92 -2.75 18.32 -21.35
N LYS A 93 -1.84 17.62 -20.67
CA LYS A 93 -0.45 18.10 -20.56
C LYS A 93 0.18 18.12 -21.95
N SER A 94 0.37 19.31 -22.52
CA SER A 94 1.14 19.49 -23.75
C SER A 94 2.60 19.12 -23.51
N PRO A 95 3.25 18.35 -24.39
CA PRO A 95 4.70 18.23 -24.34
C PRO A 95 5.32 19.60 -24.67
N LYS A 96 5.99 20.21 -23.70
CA LYS A 96 6.90 21.34 -23.97
C LYS A 96 8.09 20.79 -24.76
N LYS A 97 8.26 21.29 -25.99
CA LYS A 97 9.53 21.31 -26.69
C LYS A 97 10.34 22.51 -26.22
#